data_AF-A0A8J2JAI4-F1
#
_entry.id   AF-A0A8J2JAI4-F1
#
_cell.length_a   1.000
_cell.length_b   1.000
_cell.length_c   1.000
_cell.angle_alpha   90.00
_cell.angle_beta   90.00
_cell.angle_gamma   90.00
#
_symmetry.space_group_name_H-M   'P 1'
#
loop_
_entity.id
_entity.type
_entity.pdbx_description
1 polymer ?
#
loop_
_entity_poly.entity_id
_entity_poly.type
_entity_poly.pdbx_seq_one_letter_code
_entity_poly.pdbx_strand_id
1 'polypeptide(L)'
;MTILKNYINDGIRSGVVQPLNFKIFNSNQINQAIQFLAQDKHCFQVLVQIKDQVSETASIPACPRTYLYSNKSYIIVGGLGGMGFELADWMVSRGAKRLVLVSRTGMKSTYHDYRINVWKKQGVSTIISLDDVTTIEGTIGVLNEATKLGPIGGIFNTAVVLKDALFENQTPESFMESTNCKAIATSNLDTVSRTLAPELDYFVVFSSTTALRGYPGQTNYGYSNSAMERICEQRHSDGLPALAVQWGPVGDVGIVHRKVGDSASFAGYVPQRLKSCFETLDLLLQQSRPVVSSFLVCNKDKTVKSSGKNSLVDTVGRILGIKNMSKVNPKSTLLELGMDSLMSAEISKILLSKESIKISLKSNGQITFEMLAQLDDGRGEVYETTTEPTIKQMFFGFLQQFSRDADLRVFKQLSKIGTLEGKWQCMANVLIQENPDLSQEDITAFMMSYKARLECYANYAVAGKVRSKMVLLKARQSGMAKATAFDYGLNEICETPVEIIEIEGGHYCFYEKPLELGIPTIINKTLQQVESSVHTKL
;
A
#
# COMPACT_ATOMS: atom_id res chain seq x y z
N MET A 1 47.85 3.19 -35.83
CA MET A 1 47.88 4.45 -35.07
C MET A 1 49.27 5.12 -35.02
N THR A 2 50.37 4.36 -34.98
CA THR A 2 51.74 4.90 -34.83
C THR A 2 52.20 5.80 -35.99
N ILE A 3 51.88 5.42 -37.23
CA ILE A 3 52.25 6.19 -38.44
C ILE A 3 51.54 7.55 -38.47
N LEU A 4 50.24 7.61 -38.17
CA LEU A 4 49.47 8.86 -38.13
C LEU A 4 49.98 9.82 -37.05
N LYS A 5 50.35 9.28 -35.88
CA LYS A 5 50.93 10.07 -34.79
C LYS A 5 52.26 10.71 -35.21
N ASN A 6 53.08 9.98 -35.96
CA ASN A 6 54.34 10.50 -36.48
C ASN A 6 54.11 11.62 -37.50
N TYR A 7 53.20 11.45 -38.46
CA TYR A 7 52.85 12.50 -39.42
C TYR A 7 52.31 13.78 -38.74
N ILE A 8 51.48 13.65 -37.70
CA ILE A 8 50.99 14.82 -36.94
C ILE A 8 52.14 15.51 -36.22
N ASN A 9 53.02 14.76 -35.55
CA ASN A 9 54.17 15.32 -34.84
C ASN A 9 55.15 16.04 -35.78
N ASP A 10 55.45 15.45 -36.93
CA ASP A 10 56.33 16.04 -37.92
C ASP A 10 55.66 17.25 -38.60
N GLY A 11 54.35 17.20 -38.82
CA GLY A 11 53.54 18.33 -39.27
C GLY A 11 53.53 19.51 -38.29
N ILE A 12 53.48 19.26 -36.98
CA ILE A 12 53.60 20.29 -35.94
C ILE A 12 55.01 20.88 -35.94
N ARG A 13 56.05 20.04 -36.00
CA ARG A 13 57.46 20.48 -36.01
C ARG A 13 57.82 21.31 -37.23
N SER A 14 57.30 20.93 -38.39
CA SER A 14 57.49 21.65 -39.66
C SER A 14 56.60 22.90 -39.80
N GLY A 15 55.69 23.14 -38.86
CA GLY A 15 54.78 24.27 -38.88
C GLY A 15 53.62 24.15 -39.88
N VAL A 16 53.47 23.00 -40.54
CA VAL A 16 52.35 22.67 -41.44
C VAL A 16 51.03 22.56 -40.65
N VAL A 17 51.09 22.00 -39.43
CA VAL A 17 49.94 21.92 -38.51
C VAL A 17 49.97 23.14 -37.58
N GLN A 18 48.98 24.03 -37.72
CA GLN A 18 48.83 25.21 -36.87
C GLN A 18 47.47 25.22 -36.15
N PRO A 19 47.37 25.88 -34.98
CA PRO A 19 46.09 26.04 -34.28
C PRO A 19 45.10 26.80 -35.16
N LEU A 20 43.84 26.35 -35.15
CA LEU A 20 42.74 27.07 -35.78
C LEU A 20 42.40 28.32 -34.97
N ASN A 21 41.76 29.31 -35.62
CA ASN A 21 41.11 30.40 -34.90
C ASN A 21 40.08 29.82 -33.95
N PHE A 22 40.07 30.26 -32.70
CA PHE A 22 39.17 29.73 -31.68
C PHE A 22 38.45 30.85 -30.91
N LYS A 23 37.28 30.51 -30.37
CA LYS A 23 36.53 31.35 -29.43
C LYS A 23 36.40 30.60 -28.10
N ILE A 24 36.82 31.25 -27.02
CA ILE A 24 36.79 30.68 -25.68
C ILE A 24 35.51 31.10 -24.97
N PHE A 25 34.86 30.12 -24.34
CA PHE A 25 33.78 30.30 -23.39
C PHE A 25 34.21 29.76 -22.03
N ASN A 26 33.76 30.39 -20.95
CA ASN A 26 34.02 29.89 -19.61
C ASN A 26 33.15 28.67 -19.28
N SER A 27 33.51 27.91 -18.24
CA SER A 27 32.76 26.73 -17.79
C SER A 27 31.29 27.02 -17.42
N ASN A 28 30.96 28.25 -17.01
CA ASN A 28 29.60 28.70 -16.74
C ASN A 28 28.81 29.10 -18.01
N GLN A 29 29.46 29.18 -19.17
CA GLN A 29 28.87 29.62 -20.44
C GLN A 29 28.65 28.47 -21.43
N ILE A 30 28.59 27.23 -20.97
CA ILE A 30 28.41 26.04 -21.84
C ILE A 30 27.16 26.18 -22.74
N ASN A 31 26.05 26.68 -22.21
CA ASN A 31 24.83 26.89 -23.01
C ASN A 31 25.05 27.92 -24.13
N GLN A 32 25.79 28.99 -23.85
CA GLN A 32 26.12 30.00 -24.85
C GLN A 32 27.09 29.46 -25.89
N ALA A 33 28.05 28.61 -25.49
CA ALA A 33 28.97 27.94 -26.39
C ALA A 33 28.23 27.00 -27.37
N ILE A 34 27.25 26.24 -26.86
CA ILE A 34 26.40 25.35 -27.68
C ILE A 34 25.52 26.17 -28.64
N GLN A 35 24.91 27.25 -28.16
CA GLN A 35 24.12 28.14 -29.01
C GLN A 35 24.96 28.79 -30.11
N PHE A 36 26.18 29.23 -29.77
CA PHE A 36 27.12 29.79 -30.73
C PHE A 36 27.51 28.75 -31.79
N LEU A 37 27.84 27.52 -31.36
CA LEU A 37 28.14 26.41 -32.27
C LEU A 37 26.96 26.10 -33.21
N ALA A 38 25.73 26.14 -32.72
CA ALA A 38 24.53 25.84 -33.50
C ALA A 38 24.17 26.92 -34.54
N GLN A 39 24.74 28.13 -34.44
CA GLN A 39 24.46 29.21 -35.38
C GLN A 39 25.19 29.04 -36.73
N ASP A 40 26.16 28.13 -36.83
CA ASP A 40 26.89 27.70 -38.05
C ASP A 40 27.45 28.84 -38.94
N LYS A 41 27.61 30.03 -38.37
CA LYS A 41 28.02 31.28 -39.05
C LYS A 41 29.45 31.69 -38.74
N HIS A 42 30.27 30.77 -38.24
CA HIS A 42 31.61 31.10 -37.75
C HIS A 42 32.67 30.10 -38.20
N CYS A 43 33.87 30.61 -38.50
CA CYS A 43 35.05 29.78 -38.80
C CYS A 43 35.90 29.51 -37.54
N PHE A 44 35.34 29.67 -36.34
CA PHE A 44 36.05 29.48 -35.07
C PHE A 44 35.83 28.08 -34.51
N GLN A 45 36.91 27.48 -33.99
CA GLN A 45 36.80 26.35 -33.07
C GLN A 45 36.26 26.85 -31.73
N VAL A 46 35.20 26.22 -31.21
CA VAL A 46 34.61 26.59 -29.92
C VAL A 46 35.33 25.83 -28.82
N LEU A 47 35.95 26.56 -27.88
CA LEU A 47 36.67 26.00 -26.74
C LEU A 47 35.95 26.38 -25.44
N VAL A 48 35.85 25.43 -24.51
CA VAL A 48 35.34 25.69 -23.15
C VAL A 48 36.51 25.59 -22.17
N GLN A 49 36.77 26.69 -21.47
CA GLN A 49 37.82 26.76 -20.47
C GLN A 49 37.31 26.20 -19.13
N ILE A 50 37.94 25.12 -18.65
CA ILE A 50 37.56 24.42 -17.41
C ILE A 50 38.37 24.92 -16.21
N LYS A 51 39.67 25.20 -16.39
CA LYS A 51 40.55 25.75 -15.36
C LYS A 51 41.24 27.01 -15.89
N ASP A 52 41.40 28.01 -15.04
CA ASP A 52 42.40 29.03 -15.25
C ASP A 52 43.78 28.44 -14.96
N GLN A 53 44.77 28.77 -15.79
CA GLN A 53 46.14 28.22 -15.72
C GLN A 53 46.87 28.50 -14.38
N VAL A 54 46.23 29.18 -13.43
CA VAL A 54 46.80 29.71 -12.19
C VAL A 54 46.23 29.04 -10.91
N SER A 55 45.15 28.25 -10.99
CA SER A 55 44.54 27.64 -9.80
C SER A 55 44.25 26.16 -9.97
N GLU A 56 45.03 25.31 -9.30
CA GLU A 56 44.87 23.85 -9.33
C GLU A 56 43.56 23.36 -8.67
N THR A 57 42.94 24.18 -7.81
CA THR A 57 41.89 23.80 -6.85
C THR A 57 40.53 24.48 -7.07
N ALA A 58 40.21 24.92 -8.29
CA ALA A 58 38.87 25.44 -8.58
C ALA A 58 37.80 24.31 -8.47
N SER A 59 36.89 24.45 -7.51
CA SER A 59 35.72 23.57 -7.33
C SER A 59 34.70 23.85 -8.44
N ILE A 60 34.32 22.83 -9.21
CA ILE A 60 33.34 22.95 -10.29
C ILE A 60 31.99 22.44 -9.78
N PRO A 61 30.92 23.25 -9.80
CA PRO A 61 29.60 22.78 -9.45
C PRO A 61 29.17 21.70 -10.45
N ALA A 62 28.86 20.52 -9.94
CA ALA A 62 28.44 19.38 -10.74
C ALA A 62 27.18 18.75 -10.14
N CYS A 63 26.31 18.22 -10.99
CA CYS A 63 25.20 17.41 -10.53
C CYS A 63 25.75 16.11 -9.95
N PRO A 64 25.44 15.79 -8.68
CA PRO A 64 25.98 14.60 -8.04
C PRO A 64 25.37 13.36 -8.67
N ARG A 65 26.21 12.34 -8.86
CA ARG A 65 25.83 11.10 -9.53
C ARG A 65 26.60 9.94 -8.93
N THR A 66 25.89 8.88 -8.58
CA THR A 66 26.49 7.70 -7.99
C THR A 66 27.18 6.86 -9.06
N TYR A 67 28.46 6.58 -8.81
CA TYR A 67 29.29 5.64 -9.55
C TYR A 67 29.86 4.61 -8.58
N LEU A 68 30.09 3.40 -9.08
CA LEU A 68 30.56 2.26 -8.32
C LEU A 68 32.00 1.95 -8.69
N TYR A 69 32.82 1.72 -7.66
CA TYR A 69 34.23 1.40 -7.80
C TYR A 69 34.42 0.05 -8.48
N SER A 70 35.14 0.03 -9.60
CA SER A 70 35.38 -1.19 -10.37
C SER A 70 36.23 -2.23 -9.63
N ASN A 71 37.01 -1.81 -8.62
CA ASN A 71 37.81 -2.68 -7.75
C ASN A 71 37.05 -3.18 -6.51
N LYS A 72 35.83 -2.72 -6.23
CA LYS A 72 35.03 -3.22 -5.11
C LYS A 72 34.01 -4.27 -5.58
N SER A 73 33.61 -5.15 -4.67
CA SER A 73 32.59 -6.17 -4.87
C SER A 73 31.25 -5.74 -4.27
N TYR A 74 30.16 -6.18 -4.89
CA TYR A 74 28.80 -5.79 -4.52
C TYR A 74 27.89 -7.01 -4.36
N ILE A 75 27.26 -7.11 -3.20
CA ILE A 75 26.40 -8.23 -2.81
C ILE A 75 24.94 -7.81 -2.99
N ILE A 76 24.16 -8.59 -3.73
CA ILE A 76 22.72 -8.36 -3.92
C ILE A 76 21.95 -9.60 -3.45
N VAL A 77 21.33 -9.48 -2.28
CA VAL A 77 20.45 -10.51 -1.73
C VAL A 77 19.10 -10.45 -2.43
N GLY A 78 18.64 -11.60 -2.93
CA GLY A 78 17.53 -11.64 -3.88
C GLY A 78 17.94 -11.16 -5.27
N GLY A 79 19.24 -11.24 -5.61
CA GLY A 79 19.81 -10.70 -6.85
C GLY A 79 19.31 -11.36 -8.14
N LEU A 80 18.63 -12.51 -8.07
CA LEU A 80 17.94 -13.14 -9.20
C LEU A 80 16.42 -12.89 -9.19
N GLY A 81 15.93 -12.07 -8.25
CA GLY A 81 14.56 -11.56 -8.25
C GLY A 81 14.40 -10.40 -9.24
N GLY A 82 13.17 -10.07 -9.62
CA GLY A 82 12.90 -9.06 -10.66
C GLY A 82 13.62 -7.73 -10.44
N MET A 83 13.39 -7.07 -9.29
CA MET A 83 14.03 -5.79 -8.99
C MET A 83 15.53 -5.93 -8.67
N GLY A 84 15.94 -7.01 -7.99
CA GLY A 84 17.35 -7.25 -7.62
C GLY A 84 18.24 -7.48 -8.85
N PHE A 85 17.73 -8.16 -9.87
CA PHE A 85 18.48 -8.42 -11.10
C PHE A 85 18.63 -7.17 -11.96
N GLU A 86 17.59 -6.35 -12.03
CA GLU A 86 17.65 -5.05 -12.74
C GLU A 86 18.50 -4.03 -11.96
N LEU A 87 18.54 -4.12 -10.62
CA LEU A 87 19.50 -3.37 -9.81
C LEU A 87 20.93 -3.75 -10.19
N ALA A 88 21.23 -5.04 -10.35
CA ALA A 88 22.54 -5.51 -10.79
C ALA A 88 22.92 -4.89 -12.15
N ASP A 89 21.98 -4.85 -13.10
CA ASP A 89 22.20 -4.23 -14.41
C ASP A 89 22.51 -2.73 -14.31
N TRP A 90 21.72 -2.02 -13.51
CA TRP A 90 21.94 -0.60 -13.22
C TRP A 90 23.32 -0.40 -12.59
N MET A 91 23.73 -1.23 -11.63
CA MET A 91 25.04 -1.15 -10.97
C MET A 91 26.19 -1.37 -11.95
N VAL A 92 26.07 -2.32 -12.90
CA VAL A 92 27.06 -2.51 -13.97
C VAL A 92 27.17 -1.26 -14.83
N SER A 93 26.05 -0.62 -15.18
CA SER A 93 26.04 0.65 -15.92
C SER A 93 26.69 1.81 -15.14
N ARG A 94 26.73 1.71 -13.80
CA ARG A 94 27.39 2.67 -12.89
C ARG A 94 28.85 2.33 -12.59
N GLY A 95 29.41 1.27 -13.17
CA GLY A 95 30.84 0.93 -13.07
C GLY A 95 31.16 -0.30 -12.24
N ALA A 96 30.17 -0.96 -11.63
CA ALA A 96 30.42 -2.21 -10.90
C ALA A 96 30.95 -3.30 -11.84
N LYS A 97 32.05 -3.95 -11.43
CA LYS A 97 32.67 -5.05 -12.18
C LYS A 97 32.68 -6.38 -11.43
N ARG A 98 32.25 -6.41 -10.16
CA ARG A 98 32.32 -7.59 -9.29
C ARG A 98 31.01 -7.72 -8.54
N LEU A 99 30.20 -8.70 -8.91
CA LEU A 99 28.86 -8.92 -8.37
C LEU A 99 28.76 -10.29 -7.69
N VAL A 100 28.07 -10.33 -6.54
CA VAL A 100 27.62 -11.57 -5.89
C VAL A 100 26.10 -11.52 -5.80
N LEU A 101 25.42 -12.35 -6.59
CA LEU A 101 23.97 -12.44 -6.63
C LEU A 101 23.52 -13.62 -5.75
N VAL A 102 22.88 -13.32 -4.62
CA VAL A 102 22.44 -14.36 -3.69
C VAL A 102 21.01 -14.78 -4.01
N SER A 103 20.81 -16.08 -4.21
CA SER A 103 19.50 -16.66 -4.51
C SER A 103 19.43 -18.12 -4.07
N ARG A 104 18.49 -18.44 -3.18
CA ARG A 104 18.27 -19.82 -2.67
C ARG A 104 18.01 -20.84 -3.78
N THR A 105 17.43 -20.42 -4.90
CA THR A 105 17.03 -21.34 -5.97
C THR A 105 17.93 -21.27 -7.21
N GLY A 106 18.99 -20.46 -7.19
CA GLY A 106 19.86 -20.25 -8.34
C GLY A 106 19.14 -19.67 -9.57
N MET A 107 19.76 -19.84 -10.74
CA MET A 107 19.25 -19.37 -12.02
C MET A 107 18.16 -20.31 -12.56
N LYS A 108 17.04 -19.73 -13.01
CA LYS A 108 15.90 -20.47 -13.59
C LYS A 108 15.45 -19.92 -14.94
N SER A 109 16.02 -18.82 -15.40
CA SER A 109 15.56 -18.07 -16.56
C SER A 109 16.69 -17.88 -17.56
N THR A 110 16.41 -18.14 -18.83
CA THR A 110 17.32 -17.87 -19.95
C THR A 110 17.65 -16.38 -20.09
N TYR A 111 16.77 -15.50 -19.58
CA TYR A 111 17.06 -14.06 -19.48
C TYR A 111 18.26 -13.80 -18.56
N HIS A 112 18.35 -14.50 -17.43
CA HIS A 112 19.48 -14.35 -16.52
C HIS A 112 20.78 -14.80 -17.18
N ASP A 113 20.76 -15.95 -17.89
CA ASP A 113 21.92 -16.44 -18.65
C ASP A 113 22.37 -15.43 -19.72
N TYR A 114 21.43 -14.91 -20.50
CA TYR A 114 21.71 -13.93 -21.54
C TYR A 114 22.36 -12.67 -20.94
N ARG A 115 21.79 -12.08 -19.90
CA ARG A 115 22.30 -10.83 -19.32
C ARG A 115 23.64 -11.02 -18.61
N ILE A 116 23.84 -12.10 -17.86
CA ILE A 116 25.14 -12.40 -17.23
C ILE A 116 26.21 -12.59 -18.30
N ASN A 117 25.90 -13.24 -19.42
CA ASN A 117 26.83 -13.36 -20.55
C ASN A 117 27.17 -12.00 -21.18
N VAL A 118 26.22 -11.07 -21.25
CA VAL A 118 26.48 -9.68 -21.69
C VAL A 118 27.40 -8.96 -20.69
N TRP A 119 27.15 -9.05 -19.39
CA TRP A 119 28.02 -8.47 -18.36
C TRP A 119 29.43 -9.06 -18.40
N LYS A 120 29.56 -10.37 -18.60
CA LYS A 120 30.85 -11.04 -18.75
C LYS A 120 31.65 -10.49 -19.94
N LYS A 121 31.00 -10.24 -21.09
CA LYS A 121 31.63 -9.57 -22.24
C LYS A 121 32.05 -8.13 -21.95
N GLN A 122 31.41 -7.46 -20.99
CA GLN A 122 31.78 -6.13 -20.49
C GLN A 122 32.84 -6.18 -19.37
N GLY A 123 33.42 -7.36 -19.09
CA GLY A 123 34.46 -7.56 -18.08
C GLY A 123 33.94 -7.60 -16.64
N VAL A 124 32.65 -7.94 -16.43
CA VAL A 124 32.07 -8.10 -15.10
C VAL A 124 32.21 -9.55 -14.64
N SER A 125 32.79 -9.74 -13.46
CA SER A 125 32.81 -11.01 -12.74
C SER A 125 31.55 -11.14 -11.88
N THR A 126 30.78 -12.21 -12.11
CA THR A 126 29.54 -12.48 -11.36
C THR A 126 29.64 -13.84 -10.68
N ILE A 127 29.38 -13.89 -9.37
CA ILE A 127 29.18 -15.11 -8.59
C ILE A 127 27.69 -15.22 -8.29
N ILE A 128 27.14 -16.43 -8.43
CA ILE A 128 25.78 -16.74 -7.98
C ILE A 128 25.91 -17.59 -6.73
N SER A 129 25.56 -17.00 -5.59
CA SER A 129 25.64 -17.66 -4.30
C SER A 129 24.32 -18.31 -3.95
N LEU A 130 24.36 -19.56 -3.50
CA LEU A 130 23.20 -20.31 -3.01
C LEU A 130 23.10 -20.28 -1.48
N ASP A 131 24.07 -19.66 -0.81
CA ASP A 131 24.15 -19.60 0.65
C ASP A 131 22.95 -18.86 1.25
N ASP A 132 22.51 -19.34 2.42
CA ASP A 132 21.36 -18.79 3.13
C ASP A 132 21.78 -17.69 4.10
N VAL A 133 21.57 -16.43 3.72
CA VAL A 133 21.86 -15.27 4.58
C VAL A 133 20.95 -15.17 5.82
N THR A 134 19.95 -16.04 5.95
CA THR A 134 19.15 -16.12 7.19
C THR A 134 19.89 -16.82 8.32
N THR A 135 21.03 -17.46 8.04
CA THR A 135 21.98 -17.97 9.04
C THR A 135 23.25 -17.12 9.07
N ILE A 136 23.95 -17.15 10.20
CA ILE A 136 25.21 -16.40 10.35
C ILE A 136 26.31 -17.05 9.49
N GLU A 137 26.34 -18.38 9.40
CA GLU A 137 27.30 -19.13 8.60
C GLU A 137 27.13 -18.86 7.11
N GLY A 138 25.89 -18.87 6.61
CA GLY A 138 25.61 -18.56 5.21
C GLY A 138 25.94 -17.11 4.88
N THR A 139 25.69 -16.18 5.81
CA THR A 139 26.09 -14.78 5.65
C THR A 139 27.62 -14.63 5.56
N ILE A 140 28.37 -15.33 6.40
CA ILE A 140 29.84 -15.38 6.34
C ILE A 140 30.31 -15.97 5.00
N GLY A 141 29.66 -17.04 4.52
CA GLY A 141 29.92 -17.64 3.22
C GLY A 141 29.82 -16.62 2.08
N VAL A 142 28.68 -15.94 1.97
CA VAL A 142 28.45 -14.89 0.96
C VAL A 142 29.49 -13.77 1.03
N LEU A 143 29.79 -13.25 2.23
CA LEU A 143 30.75 -12.15 2.37
C LEU A 143 32.18 -12.61 2.02
N ASN A 144 32.56 -13.85 2.35
CA ASN A 144 33.83 -14.41 1.93
C ASN A 144 33.93 -14.59 0.41
N GLU A 145 32.86 -14.99 -0.27
CA GLU A 145 32.81 -15.03 -1.74
C GLU A 145 33.01 -13.66 -2.36
N ALA A 146 32.39 -12.62 -1.79
CA ALA A 146 32.57 -11.25 -2.25
C ALA A 146 34.01 -10.75 -2.04
N THR A 147 34.60 -11.02 -0.88
CA THR A 147 35.99 -10.65 -0.55
C THR A 147 37.01 -11.30 -1.49
N LYS A 148 36.74 -12.52 -2.01
CA LYS A 148 37.58 -13.16 -3.03
C LYS A 148 37.59 -12.38 -4.35
N LEU A 149 36.52 -11.66 -4.68
CA LEU A 149 36.48 -10.79 -5.87
C LEU A 149 37.18 -9.45 -5.60
N GLY A 150 37.08 -8.91 -4.38
CA GLY A 150 37.71 -7.67 -3.93
C GLY A 150 37.01 -7.08 -2.69
N PRO A 151 37.49 -5.96 -2.14
CA PRO A 151 36.88 -5.31 -0.98
C PRO A 151 35.39 -5.05 -1.19
N ILE A 152 34.57 -5.34 -0.18
CA ILE A 152 33.12 -5.21 -0.28
C ILE A 152 32.74 -3.72 -0.24
N GLY A 153 32.22 -3.20 -1.35
CA GLY A 153 31.78 -1.81 -1.48
C GLY A 153 30.28 -1.61 -1.28
N GLY A 154 29.47 -2.66 -1.41
CA GLY A 154 28.04 -2.53 -1.14
C GLY A 154 27.29 -3.83 -0.88
N ILE A 155 26.28 -3.74 -0.04
CA ILE A 155 25.34 -4.81 0.32
C ILE A 155 23.92 -4.29 0.07
N PHE A 156 23.16 -5.00 -0.76
CA PHE A 156 21.79 -4.64 -1.13
C PHE A 156 20.85 -5.79 -0.80
N ASN A 157 19.96 -5.62 0.19
CA ASN A 157 18.91 -6.60 0.47
C ASN A 157 17.62 -6.26 -0.28
N THR A 158 17.37 -7.00 -1.36
CA THR A 158 16.18 -6.87 -2.21
C THR A 158 15.22 -8.06 -2.08
N ALA A 159 15.52 -8.99 -1.17
CA ALA A 159 14.74 -10.22 -1.02
C ALA A 159 13.33 -9.94 -0.49
N VAL A 160 12.39 -10.73 -1.01
CA VAL A 160 10.99 -10.67 -0.61
C VAL A 160 10.36 -12.06 -0.71
N VAL A 161 9.67 -12.44 0.35
CA VAL A 161 8.73 -13.56 0.38
C VAL A 161 7.43 -13.03 0.94
N LEU A 162 6.34 -13.15 0.18
CA LEU A 162 5.02 -12.72 0.61
C LEU A 162 4.23 -13.91 1.12
N LYS A 163 3.69 -13.77 2.34
CA LYS A 163 2.72 -14.69 2.94
C LYS A 163 1.53 -13.86 3.39
N ASP A 164 0.87 -13.30 2.40
CA ASP A 164 -0.30 -12.46 2.61
C ASP A 164 -1.40 -13.35 3.22
N ALA A 165 -2.00 -12.88 4.30
CA ALA A 165 -3.18 -13.44 4.95
C ALA A 165 -3.71 -12.41 5.95
N LEU A 166 -5.04 -12.33 6.12
CA LEU A 166 -5.63 -11.56 7.22
C LEU A 166 -5.04 -12.02 8.56
N PHE A 167 -4.99 -11.12 9.54
CA PHE A 167 -4.30 -11.38 10.81
C PHE A 167 -4.81 -12.64 11.51
N GLU A 168 -6.11 -12.90 11.48
CA GLU A 168 -6.75 -14.11 12.03
C GLU A 168 -6.30 -15.44 11.36
N ASN A 169 -5.80 -15.35 10.12
CA ASN A 169 -5.35 -16.48 9.31
C ASN A 169 -3.82 -16.52 9.19
N GLN A 170 -3.10 -15.63 9.87
CA GLN A 170 -1.64 -15.70 9.93
C GLN A 170 -1.21 -16.79 10.91
N THR A 171 -0.13 -17.49 10.58
CA THR A 171 0.49 -18.48 11.45
C THR A 171 1.89 -18.01 11.87
N PRO A 172 2.47 -18.57 12.95
CA PRO A 172 3.86 -18.30 13.29
C PRO A 172 4.83 -18.58 12.13
N GLU A 173 4.58 -19.63 11.35
CA GLU A 173 5.40 -20.02 10.21
C GLU A 173 5.33 -18.98 9.08
N SER A 174 4.13 -18.48 8.76
CA SER A 174 3.96 -17.44 7.73
C SER A 174 4.60 -16.10 8.15
N PHE A 175 4.60 -15.79 9.44
CA PHE A 175 5.33 -14.64 10.01
C PHE A 175 6.84 -14.82 9.90
N MET A 176 7.35 -15.99 10.29
CA MET A 176 8.77 -16.31 10.23
C MET A 176 9.28 -16.29 8.79
N GLU A 177 8.55 -16.85 7.84
CA GLU A 177 9.00 -16.91 6.45
C GLU A 177 9.15 -15.52 5.81
N SER A 178 8.24 -14.59 6.10
CA SER A 178 8.37 -13.16 5.71
C SER A 178 9.56 -12.50 6.39
N THR A 179 9.73 -12.76 7.69
CA THR A 179 10.74 -12.12 8.55
C THR A 179 12.15 -12.58 8.24
N ASN A 180 12.33 -13.85 7.87
CA ASN A 180 13.63 -14.46 7.59
C ASN A 180 14.38 -13.70 6.50
N CYS A 181 13.78 -13.53 5.31
CA CYS A 181 14.45 -12.91 4.18
C CYS A 181 14.69 -11.40 4.32
N LYS A 182 14.07 -10.76 5.32
CA LYS A 182 14.12 -9.32 5.55
C LYS A 182 14.84 -9.00 6.86
N ALA A 183 14.16 -9.13 7.98
CA ALA A 183 14.70 -8.73 9.28
C ALA A 183 15.90 -9.59 9.70
N ILE A 184 15.77 -10.93 9.67
CA ILE A 184 16.85 -11.83 10.10
C ILE A 184 18.06 -11.71 9.18
N ALA A 185 17.85 -11.82 7.86
CA ALA A 185 18.90 -11.65 6.88
C ALA A 185 19.62 -10.29 7.03
N THR A 186 18.88 -9.20 7.23
CA THR A 186 19.47 -7.86 7.44
C THR A 186 20.25 -7.78 8.74
N SER A 187 19.77 -8.41 9.82
CA SER A 187 20.47 -8.45 11.10
C SER A 187 21.79 -9.22 11.00
N ASN A 188 21.81 -10.34 10.28
CA ASN A 188 23.02 -11.11 10.04
C ASN A 188 24.00 -10.33 9.16
N LEU A 189 23.51 -9.73 8.06
CA LEU A 189 24.32 -8.89 7.17
C LEU A 189 24.91 -7.70 7.93
N ASP A 190 24.16 -7.04 8.82
CA ASP A 190 24.67 -5.97 9.67
C ASP A 190 25.80 -6.48 10.57
N THR A 191 25.55 -7.56 11.31
CA THR A 191 26.51 -8.17 12.23
C THR A 191 27.82 -8.56 11.54
N VAL A 192 27.74 -9.30 10.43
CA VAL A 192 28.93 -9.82 9.74
C VAL A 192 29.64 -8.73 8.94
N SER A 193 28.91 -7.78 8.34
CA SER A 193 29.54 -6.70 7.57
C SER A 193 30.38 -5.75 8.43
N ARG A 194 30.04 -5.58 9.73
CA ARG A 194 30.83 -4.78 10.67
C ARG A 194 32.27 -5.29 10.84
N THR A 195 32.51 -6.58 10.61
CA THR A 195 33.84 -7.19 10.73
C THR A 195 34.47 -7.51 9.38
N LEU A 196 33.69 -8.01 8.41
CA LEU A 196 34.21 -8.48 7.13
C LEU A 196 34.17 -7.43 5.99
N ALA A 197 33.53 -6.28 6.18
CA ALA A 197 33.40 -5.25 5.16
C ALA A 197 33.84 -3.84 5.66
N PRO A 198 35.13 -3.64 5.98
CA PRO A 198 35.63 -2.36 6.50
C PRO A 198 35.59 -1.21 5.46
N GLU A 199 35.57 -1.54 4.16
CA GLU A 199 35.51 -0.57 3.06
C GLU A 199 34.09 -0.40 2.48
N LEU A 200 33.06 -0.76 3.26
CA LEU A 200 31.67 -0.69 2.79
C LEU A 200 31.25 0.76 2.57
N ASP A 201 30.76 1.08 1.37
CA ASP A 201 30.21 2.39 1.04
C ASP A 201 28.67 2.40 1.15
N TYR A 202 28.02 1.27 0.84
CA TYR A 202 26.58 1.15 0.74
C TYR A 202 26.03 -0.05 1.51
N PHE A 203 25.13 0.18 2.46
CA PHE A 203 24.27 -0.86 3.04
C PHE A 203 22.82 -0.47 2.80
N VAL A 204 22.17 -1.11 1.84
CA VAL A 204 20.86 -0.69 1.35
C VAL A 204 19.86 -1.83 1.49
N VAL A 205 18.69 -1.55 2.05
CA VAL A 205 17.61 -2.53 2.19
C VAL A 205 16.34 -2.00 1.55
N PHE A 206 15.65 -2.84 0.79
CA PHE A 206 14.38 -2.48 0.17
C PHE A 206 13.24 -2.81 1.13
N SER A 207 12.74 -1.76 1.79
CA SER A 207 11.51 -1.75 2.57
C SER A 207 10.30 -1.55 1.63
N SER A 208 9.11 -1.37 2.21
CA SER A 208 7.88 -1.08 1.49
C SER A 208 7.06 -0.03 2.23
N THR A 209 6.28 0.74 1.47
CA THR A 209 5.23 1.62 2.01
C THR A 209 4.21 0.88 2.89
N THR A 210 4.14 -0.46 2.84
CA THR A 210 3.38 -1.28 3.78
C THR A 210 3.85 -1.10 5.23
N ALA A 211 5.14 -0.87 5.48
CA ALA A 211 5.63 -0.54 6.83
C ALA A 211 5.20 0.86 7.29
N LEU A 212 5.02 1.79 6.34
CA LEU A 212 4.66 3.18 6.62
C LEU A 212 3.15 3.37 6.84
N ARG A 213 2.31 2.87 5.93
CA ARG A 213 0.85 3.11 5.92
C ARG A 213 0.02 1.87 6.25
N GLY A 214 0.64 0.69 6.32
CA GLY A 214 -0.06 -0.57 6.44
C GLY A 214 -0.72 -1.02 5.13
N TYR A 215 -0.92 -2.34 5.03
CA TYR A 215 -1.71 -2.94 3.97
C TYR A 215 -2.49 -4.14 4.54
N PRO A 216 -3.81 -4.22 4.34
CA PRO A 216 -4.61 -5.35 4.83
C PRO A 216 -4.06 -6.68 4.33
N GLY A 217 -3.91 -7.64 5.25
CA GLY A 217 -3.36 -8.96 4.91
C GLY A 217 -1.83 -9.05 4.89
N GLN A 218 -1.11 -7.96 5.14
CA GLN A 218 0.35 -7.90 5.11
C GLN A 218 0.96 -7.49 6.45
N THR A 219 0.36 -7.91 7.58
CA THR A 219 0.88 -7.59 8.92
C THR A 219 2.31 -8.11 9.12
N ASN A 220 2.57 -9.36 8.70
CA ASN A 220 3.90 -9.96 8.72
C ASN A 220 4.90 -9.19 7.84
N TYR A 221 4.51 -8.85 6.61
CA TYR A 221 5.36 -8.10 5.67
C TYR A 221 5.65 -6.68 6.18
N GLY A 222 4.65 -5.98 6.72
CA GLY A 222 4.82 -4.67 7.35
C GLY A 222 5.81 -4.72 8.52
N TYR A 223 5.65 -5.70 9.42
CA TYR A 223 6.58 -5.94 10.53
C TYR A 223 8.01 -6.21 10.05
N SER A 224 8.20 -7.16 9.12
CA SER A 224 9.53 -7.52 8.63
C SER A 224 10.25 -6.35 7.96
N ASN A 225 9.51 -5.48 7.25
CA ASN A 225 10.06 -4.26 6.64
C ASN A 225 10.42 -3.20 7.69
N SER A 226 9.52 -2.93 8.64
CA SER A 226 9.78 -1.97 9.72
C SER A 226 10.98 -2.37 10.58
N ALA A 227 11.20 -3.66 10.81
CA ALA A 227 12.36 -4.16 11.55
C ALA A 227 13.69 -3.85 10.84
N MET A 228 13.77 -4.02 9.51
CA MET A 228 14.96 -3.64 8.74
C MET A 228 15.25 -2.14 8.84
N GLU A 229 14.21 -1.31 8.86
CA GLU A 229 14.37 0.15 9.00
C GLU A 229 15.04 0.52 10.33
N ARG A 230 14.67 -0.16 11.43
CA ARG A 230 15.30 0.07 12.74
C ARG A 230 16.76 -0.38 12.75
N ILE A 231 17.09 -1.47 12.07
CA ILE A 231 18.49 -1.90 11.91
C ILE A 231 19.29 -0.84 11.14
N CYS A 232 18.73 -0.29 10.06
CA CYS A 232 19.39 0.78 9.31
C CYS A 232 19.56 2.07 10.12
N GLU A 233 18.56 2.46 10.92
CA GLU A 233 18.69 3.61 11.83
C GLU A 233 19.78 3.39 12.88
N GLN A 234 19.83 2.22 13.51
CA GLN A 234 20.87 1.92 14.49
C GLN A 234 22.25 1.93 13.83
N ARG A 235 22.41 1.23 12.70
CA ARG A 235 23.66 1.20 11.94
C ARG A 235 24.12 2.60 11.52
N HIS A 236 23.19 3.45 11.09
CA HIS A 236 23.48 4.84 10.76
C HIS A 236 23.93 5.65 12.00
N SER A 237 23.28 5.45 13.15
CA SER A 237 23.67 6.10 14.41
C SER A 237 25.06 5.69 14.89
N ASP A 238 25.51 4.49 14.51
CA ASP A 238 26.87 3.99 14.75
C ASP A 238 27.90 4.57 13.75
N GLY A 239 27.49 5.48 12.85
CA GLY A 239 28.36 6.10 11.85
C GLY A 239 28.66 5.22 10.63
N LEU A 240 27.95 4.10 10.46
CA LEU A 240 28.11 3.18 9.34
C LEU A 240 27.11 3.50 8.21
N PRO A 241 27.43 3.18 6.94
CA PRO A 241 26.50 3.38 5.84
C PRO A 241 25.26 2.52 6.07
N ALA A 242 24.07 3.11 5.89
CA ALA A 242 22.79 2.44 6.01
C ALA A 242 21.67 3.24 5.32
N LEU A 243 20.82 2.55 4.55
CA LEU A 243 19.68 3.12 3.87
C LEU A 243 18.56 2.09 3.71
N ALA A 244 17.40 2.35 4.32
CA ALA A 244 16.16 1.63 4.06
C ALA A 244 15.26 2.46 3.13
N VAL A 245 14.91 1.91 1.98
CA VAL A 245 14.01 2.57 1.02
C VAL A 245 12.63 1.94 1.06
N GLN A 246 11.64 2.69 1.52
CA GLN A 246 10.22 2.33 1.52
C GLN A 246 9.64 2.52 0.12
N TRP A 247 9.70 1.47 -0.70
CA TRP A 247 9.15 1.49 -2.05
C TRP A 247 7.63 1.38 -2.05
N GLY A 248 6.98 2.15 -2.94
CA GLY A 248 5.63 1.85 -3.39
C GLY A 248 5.60 0.59 -4.27
N PRO A 249 4.46 0.27 -4.90
CA PRO A 249 4.41 -0.77 -5.93
C PRO A 249 5.43 -0.47 -7.03
N VAL A 250 6.22 -1.46 -7.42
CA VAL A 250 7.23 -1.37 -8.48
C VAL A 250 6.74 -2.14 -9.69
N GLY A 251 6.71 -1.47 -10.85
CA GLY A 251 6.28 -2.06 -12.13
C GLY A 251 7.42 -2.67 -12.94
N ASP A 252 7.11 -3.01 -14.20
CA ASP A 252 7.97 -3.60 -15.25
C ASP A 252 8.45 -5.04 -14.95
N VAL A 253 8.72 -5.36 -13.68
CA VAL A 253 9.20 -6.67 -13.23
C VAL A 253 8.66 -7.03 -11.83
N GLY A 254 8.97 -8.24 -11.38
CA GLY A 254 8.72 -8.63 -9.99
C GLY A 254 7.28 -9.04 -9.70
N ILE A 255 6.86 -8.86 -8.45
CA ILE A 255 5.60 -9.43 -7.95
C ILE A 255 4.38 -8.69 -8.53
N VAL A 256 4.43 -7.37 -8.58
CA VAL A 256 3.32 -6.52 -9.05
C VAL A 256 3.05 -6.76 -10.52
N HIS A 257 4.08 -6.74 -11.38
CA HIS A 257 3.95 -7.05 -12.80
C HIS A 257 3.32 -8.44 -13.04
N ARG A 258 3.73 -9.47 -12.28
CA ARG A 258 3.21 -10.84 -12.44
C ARG A 258 1.79 -11.04 -11.91
N LYS A 259 1.43 -10.42 -10.79
CA LYS A 259 0.13 -10.64 -10.12
C LYS A 259 -0.96 -9.68 -10.59
N VAL A 260 -0.64 -8.42 -10.84
CA VAL A 260 -1.63 -7.34 -11.01
C VAL A 260 -1.47 -6.61 -12.35
N GLY A 261 -0.24 -6.53 -12.87
CA GLY A 261 0.11 -5.80 -14.09
C GLY A 261 0.36 -4.31 -13.84
N ASP A 262 1.17 -3.67 -14.70
CA ASP A 262 1.76 -2.34 -14.44
C ASP A 262 0.77 -1.17 -14.55
N SER A 263 -0.46 -1.42 -15.03
CA SER A 263 -1.49 -0.39 -15.24
C SER A 263 -2.50 -0.29 -14.09
N ALA A 264 -2.43 -1.19 -13.10
CA ALA A 264 -3.38 -1.25 -12.02
C ALA A 264 -2.93 -0.39 -10.83
N SER A 265 -3.82 0.47 -10.33
CA SER A 265 -3.61 1.18 -9.07
C SER A 265 -3.73 0.21 -7.91
N PHE A 266 -2.78 0.24 -6.98
CA PHE A 266 -2.76 -0.63 -5.81
C PHE A 266 -2.69 0.22 -4.55
N ALA A 267 -3.66 0.06 -3.64
CA ALA A 267 -3.68 0.74 -2.36
C ALA A 267 -3.61 2.29 -2.41
N GLY A 268 -4.04 2.92 -3.52
CA GLY A 268 -3.90 4.37 -3.74
C GLY A 268 -2.56 4.78 -4.35
N TYR A 269 -1.73 3.82 -4.75
CA TYR A 269 -0.46 4.02 -5.44
C TYR A 269 -0.51 3.53 -6.89
N VAL A 270 0.35 4.11 -7.72
CA VAL A 270 0.62 3.63 -9.09
C VAL A 270 1.96 2.90 -9.10
N PRO A 271 2.09 1.78 -9.84
CA PRO A 271 3.39 1.13 -10.03
C PRO A 271 4.44 2.10 -10.59
N GLN A 272 5.52 2.30 -9.84
CA GLN A 272 6.66 3.08 -10.28
C GLN A 272 7.50 2.24 -11.25
N ARG A 273 7.77 2.76 -12.45
CA ARG A 273 8.62 2.08 -13.44
C ARG A 273 10.06 1.99 -12.95
N LEU A 274 10.77 0.91 -13.31
CA LEU A 274 12.14 0.64 -12.87
C LEU A 274 13.10 1.77 -13.20
N LYS A 275 12.98 2.37 -14.39
CA LYS A 275 13.81 3.52 -14.77
C LYS A 275 13.68 4.66 -13.75
N SER A 276 12.44 4.97 -13.36
CA SER A 276 12.16 5.98 -12.33
C SER A 276 12.64 5.55 -10.95
N CYS A 277 12.50 4.26 -10.59
CA CYS A 277 13.04 3.73 -9.34
C CYS A 277 14.56 3.93 -9.27
N PHE A 278 15.32 3.59 -10.32
CA PHE A 278 16.79 3.69 -10.27
C PHE A 278 17.31 5.13 -10.45
N GLU A 279 16.59 5.99 -11.17
CA GLU A 279 16.86 7.44 -11.15
C GLU A 279 16.64 8.01 -9.74
N THR A 280 15.59 7.55 -9.05
CA THR A 280 15.33 7.96 -7.67
C THR A 280 16.37 7.37 -6.72
N LEU A 281 16.75 6.10 -6.89
CA LEU A 281 17.77 5.44 -6.07
C LEU A 281 19.12 6.17 -6.16
N ASP A 282 19.49 6.68 -7.34
CA ASP A 282 20.69 7.51 -7.52
C ASP A 282 20.70 8.70 -6.56
N LEU A 283 19.57 9.40 -6.43
CA LEU A 283 19.39 10.50 -5.48
C LEU A 283 19.38 10.03 -4.02
N LEU A 284 18.70 8.91 -3.73
CA LEU A 284 18.57 8.38 -2.37
C LEU A 284 19.87 7.80 -1.81
N LEU A 285 20.82 7.41 -2.66
CA LEU A 285 22.15 6.97 -2.22
C LEU A 285 23.06 8.14 -1.79
N GLN A 286 22.70 9.38 -2.12
CA GLN A 286 23.51 10.58 -1.88
C GLN A 286 23.05 11.38 -0.65
N GLN A 287 22.00 10.95 0.02
CA GLN A 287 21.41 11.63 1.16
C GLN A 287 21.77 10.92 2.48
N SER A 288 21.63 11.63 3.62
CA SER A 288 22.11 11.17 4.93
C SER A 288 21.06 10.50 5.82
N ARG A 289 19.77 10.54 5.47
CA ARG A 289 18.69 9.91 6.23
C ARG A 289 18.73 8.37 6.08
N PRO A 290 18.60 7.62 7.18
CA PRO A 290 18.63 6.16 7.15
C PRO A 290 17.36 5.53 6.59
N VAL A 291 16.22 6.24 6.59
CA VAL A 291 14.94 5.73 6.08
C VAL A 291 14.30 6.78 5.18
N VAL A 292 13.96 6.39 3.96
CA VAL A 292 13.39 7.26 2.92
C VAL A 292 12.27 6.55 2.17
N SER A 293 11.36 7.30 1.57
CA SER A 293 10.20 6.78 0.84
C SER A 293 10.25 7.18 -0.63
N SER A 294 9.84 6.27 -1.52
CA SER A 294 9.61 6.55 -2.93
C SER A 294 8.38 5.80 -3.43
N PHE A 295 7.33 6.53 -3.80
CA PHE A 295 6.10 5.97 -4.35
C PHE A 295 5.36 7.00 -5.21
N LEU A 296 4.55 6.52 -6.15
CA LEU A 296 3.66 7.36 -6.95
C LEU A 296 2.24 7.28 -6.37
N VAL A 297 1.61 8.44 -6.16
CA VAL A 297 0.23 8.53 -5.66
C VAL A 297 -0.76 8.54 -6.84
N CYS A 298 -1.90 7.86 -6.69
CA CYS A 298 -3.00 8.01 -7.63
C CYS A 298 -3.62 9.40 -7.50
N ASN A 299 -3.57 10.20 -8.58
CA ASN A 299 -4.25 11.49 -8.60
C ASN A 299 -5.77 11.28 -8.62
N LYS A 300 -6.45 11.76 -7.57
CA LYS A 300 -7.92 11.75 -7.47
C LYS A 300 -8.60 12.70 -8.46
N ASP A 301 -7.90 13.76 -8.90
CA ASP A 301 -8.48 14.86 -9.70
C ASP A 301 -8.58 14.60 -11.21
N LYS A 302 -8.25 13.39 -11.65
CA LYS A 302 -8.46 12.96 -13.02
C LYS A 302 -9.57 11.92 -13.05
N THR A 303 -10.81 12.40 -12.92
CA THR A 303 -11.96 11.83 -13.63
C THR A 303 -11.73 11.98 -15.14
N VAL A 304 -10.70 11.29 -15.64
CA VAL A 304 -10.60 11.01 -17.05
C VAL A 304 -11.82 10.15 -17.34
N LYS A 305 -12.76 10.69 -18.12
CA LYS A 305 -13.67 9.89 -18.93
C LYS A 305 -12.79 8.92 -19.72
N SER A 306 -12.53 7.74 -19.17
CA SER A 306 -11.78 6.69 -19.87
C SER A 306 -12.73 6.07 -20.87
N SER A 307 -12.86 6.73 -22.02
CA SER A 307 -13.25 6.06 -23.25
C SER A 307 -12.16 5.04 -23.58
N GLY A 308 -12.23 3.84 -23.00
CA GLY A 308 -11.42 2.68 -23.39
C GLY A 308 -10.84 1.85 -22.24
N LYS A 309 -11.47 0.69 -22.01
CA LYS A 309 -10.82 -0.61 -21.69
C LYS A 309 -10.33 -0.96 -20.28
N ASN A 310 -10.77 -0.33 -19.20
CA ASN A 310 -10.61 -0.95 -17.87
C ASN A 310 -11.89 -0.79 -17.06
N SER A 311 -12.88 -1.63 -17.35
CA SER A 311 -14.08 -1.70 -16.52
C SER A 311 -13.72 -2.20 -15.12
N LEU A 312 -14.53 -1.87 -14.12
CA LEU A 312 -14.39 -2.40 -12.76
C LEU A 312 -14.42 -3.94 -12.78
N VAL A 313 -15.19 -4.49 -13.70
CA VAL A 313 -15.27 -5.92 -14.04
C VAL A 313 -13.91 -6.48 -14.50
N ASP A 314 -13.18 -5.78 -15.38
CA ASP A 314 -11.85 -6.23 -15.84
C ASP A 314 -10.79 -6.19 -14.74
N THR A 315 -10.91 -5.25 -13.80
CA THR A 315 -9.98 -5.11 -12.67
C THR A 315 -10.19 -6.22 -11.65
N VAL A 316 -11.46 -6.49 -11.28
CA VAL A 316 -11.81 -7.59 -10.38
C VAL A 316 -11.52 -8.95 -11.04
N GLY A 317 -11.78 -9.09 -12.34
CA GLY A 317 -11.42 -10.29 -13.11
C GLY A 317 -9.92 -10.62 -13.05
N ARG A 318 -9.06 -9.60 -13.11
CA ARG A 318 -7.60 -9.78 -12.94
C ARG A 318 -7.21 -10.22 -11.53
N ILE A 319 -7.84 -9.65 -10.49
CA ILE A 319 -7.60 -10.04 -9.09
C ILE A 319 -7.94 -11.51 -8.87
N LEU A 320 -9.06 -11.97 -9.45
CA LEU A 320 -9.48 -13.37 -9.44
C LEU A 320 -8.67 -14.29 -10.38
N GLY A 321 -7.68 -13.76 -11.12
CA GLY A 321 -6.86 -14.53 -12.05
C GLY A 321 -7.59 -14.99 -13.32
N ILE A 322 -8.74 -14.39 -13.63
CA ILE A 322 -9.58 -14.74 -14.77
C ILE A 322 -9.00 -14.07 -16.03
N LYS A 323 -8.41 -14.88 -16.92
CA LYS A 323 -7.81 -14.39 -18.18
C LYS A 323 -8.82 -14.05 -19.27
N ASN A 324 -10.02 -14.61 -19.22
CA ASN A 324 -11.06 -14.37 -20.22
C ASN A 324 -12.45 -14.24 -19.59
N MET A 325 -12.93 -13.01 -19.51
CA MET A 325 -14.22 -12.66 -18.91
C MET A 325 -15.43 -13.19 -19.69
N SER A 326 -15.27 -13.52 -20.98
CA SER A 326 -16.39 -13.96 -21.83
C SER A 326 -16.91 -15.37 -21.50
N LYS A 327 -16.19 -16.13 -20.67
CA LYS A 327 -16.57 -17.50 -20.25
C LYS A 327 -17.14 -17.57 -18.84
N VAL A 328 -17.19 -16.45 -18.13
CA VAL A 328 -17.64 -16.40 -16.74
C VAL A 328 -19.14 -16.12 -16.72
N ASN A 329 -19.88 -16.86 -15.90
CA ASN A 329 -21.28 -16.57 -15.67
C ASN A 329 -21.40 -15.21 -14.93
N PRO A 330 -22.07 -14.19 -15.47
CA PRO A 330 -22.17 -12.88 -14.80
C PRO A 330 -22.87 -12.95 -13.43
N LYS A 331 -23.70 -13.98 -13.21
CA LYS A 331 -24.50 -14.20 -12.00
C LYS A 331 -23.81 -15.01 -10.91
N SER A 332 -22.69 -15.67 -11.19
CA SER A 332 -21.95 -16.39 -10.14
C SER A 332 -21.32 -15.39 -9.17
N THR A 333 -21.34 -15.73 -7.89
CA THR A 333 -20.73 -14.88 -6.86
C THR A 333 -19.21 -14.89 -6.99
N LEU A 334 -18.54 -13.83 -6.54
CA LEU A 334 -17.08 -13.79 -6.52
C LEU A 334 -16.52 -14.93 -5.63
N LEU A 335 -17.25 -15.33 -4.58
CA LEU A 335 -16.88 -16.45 -3.72
C LEU A 335 -16.89 -17.79 -4.49
N GLU A 336 -17.93 -18.05 -5.29
CA GLU A 336 -18.00 -19.25 -6.16
C GLU A 336 -16.89 -19.27 -7.22
N LEU A 337 -16.39 -18.09 -7.60
CA LEU A 337 -15.29 -17.93 -8.54
C LEU A 337 -13.90 -17.96 -7.88
N GLY A 338 -13.83 -18.34 -6.60
CA GLY A 338 -12.57 -18.56 -5.88
C GLY A 338 -12.01 -17.31 -5.21
N MET A 339 -12.83 -16.30 -4.92
CA MET A 339 -12.41 -15.14 -4.13
C MET A 339 -12.05 -15.54 -2.70
N ASP A 340 -10.78 -15.37 -2.33
CA ASP A 340 -10.31 -15.55 -0.96
C ASP A 340 -10.44 -14.27 -0.11
N SER A 341 -10.10 -14.36 1.17
CA SER A 341 -10.20 -13.23 2.10
C SER A 341 -9.27 -12.04 1.76
N LEU A 342 -8.19 -12.26 0.99
CA LEU A 342 -7.26 -11.20 0.56
C LEU A 342 -7.76 -10.50 -0.69
N MET A 343 -8.20 -11.27 -1.68
CA MET A 343 -8.89 -10.76 -2.86
C MET A 343 -10.12 -9.97 -2.44
N SER A 344 -10.87 -10.46 -1.46
CA SER A 344 -12.00 -9.77 -0.83
C SER A 344 -11.60 -8.41 -0.25
N ALA A 345 -10.47 -8.33 0.47
CA ALA A 345 -9.95 -7.07 1.00
C ALA A 345 -9.47 -6.10 -0.10
N GLU A 346 -8.84 -6.63 -1.16
CA GLU A 346 -8.40 -5.87 -2.35
C GLU A 346 -9.58 -5.27 -3.10
N ILE A 347 -10.57 -6.11 -3.40
CA ILE A 347 -11.80 -5.75 -4.09
C ILE A 347 -12.57 -4.71 -3.26
N SER A 348 -12.71 -4.91 -1.94
CA SER A 348 -13.30 -3.90 -1.05
C SER A 348 -12.55 -2.57 -1.11
N LYS A 349 -11.22 -2.56 -1.10
CA LYS A 349 -10.46 -1.30 -1.13
C LYS A 349 -10.62 -0.56 -2.46
N ILE A 350 -10.68 -1.30 -3.58
CA ILE A 350 -10.93 -0.71 -4.90
C ILE A 350 -12.35 -0.13 -4.95
N LEU A 351 -13.34 -0.86 -4.44
CA LEU A 351 -14.73 -0.39 -4.39
C LEU A 351 -14.88 0.85 -3.50
N LEU A 352 -14.26 0.85 -2.32
CA LEU A 352 -14.25 1.98 -1.38
C LEU A 352 -13.47 3.20 -1.92
N SER A 353 -12.59 3.02 -2.89
CA SER A 353 -11.86 4.13 -3.53
C SER A 353 -12.70 4.94 -4.52
N LYS A 354 -13.83 4.38 -5.00
CA LYS A 354 -14.84 5.12 -5.77
C LYS A 354 -15.84 5.74 -4.79
N GLU A 355 -15.86 7.07 -4.69
CA GLU A 355 -16.61 7.85 -3.68
C GLU A 355 -18.13 7.58 -3.61
N SER A 356 -18.69 6.89 -4.61
CA SER A 356 -20.11 6.55 -4.74
C SER A 356 -20.52 5.22 -4.10
N ILE A 357 -19.58 4.39 -3.66
CA ILE A 357 -19.85 2.97 -3.34
C ILE A 357 -19.55 2.67 -1.86
N LYS A 358 -20.60 2.46 -1.06
CA LYS A 358 -20.49 2.00 0.34
C LYS A 358 -20.71 0.48 0.39
N ILE A 359 -19.63 -0.29 0.56
CA ILE A 359 -19.71 -1.75 0.73
C ILE A 359 -19.11 -2.13 2.08
N SER A 360 -19.82 -2.98 2.84
CA SER A 360 -19.36 -3.57 4.10
C SER A 360 -18.47 -4.79 3.83
N LEU A 361 -17.37 -4.93 4.56
CA LEU A 361 -16.39 -6.03 4.44
C LEU A 361 -17.02 -7.45 4.62
N LYS A 362 -18.23 -7.55 5.18
CA LYS A 362 -18.93 -8.81 5.43
C LYS A 362 -19.80 -9.30 4.25
N SER A 363 -20.12 -8.44 3.28
CA SER A 363 -21.02 -8.78 2.16
C SER A 363 -20.30 -9.18 0.87
N ASN A 364 -18.97 -9.18 0.84
CA ASN A 364 -18.19 -9.43 -0.38
C ASN A 364 -18.46 -10.81 -1.00
N GLY A 365 -18.84 -11.81 -0.18
CA GLY A 365 -19.14 -13.15 -0.65
C GLY A 365 -20.38 -13.26 -1.56
N GLN A 366 -21.20 -12.21 -1.64
CA GLN A 366 -22.43 -12.17 -2.45
C GLN A 366 -22.32 -11.26 -3.67
N ILE A 367 -21.19 -10.58 -3.87
CA ILE A 367 -20.98 -9.70 -5.02
C ILE A 367 -20.90 -10.59 -6.28
N THR A 368 -21.52 -10.16 -7.38
CA THR A 368 -21.45 -10.84 -8.69
C THR A 368 -20.83 -9.91 -9.73
N PHE A 369 -20.35 -10.45 -10.86
CA PHE A 369 -19.86 -9.62 -11.96
C PHE A 369 -20.95 -8.75 -12.60
N GLU A 370 -22.20 -9.20 -12.55
CA GLU A 370 -23.36 -8.39 -12.93
C GLU A 370 -23.52 -7.16 -12.03
N MET A 371 -23.41 -7.32 -10.70
CA MET A 371 -23.43 -6.19 -9.76
C MET A 371 -22.25 -5.22 -10.01
N LEU A 372 -21.05 -5.76 -10.30
CA LEU A 372 -19.88 -4.93 -10.62
C LEU A 372 -20.04 -4.14 -11.93
N ALA A 373 -20.69 -4.72 -12.94
CA ALA A 373 -21.01 -4.03 -14.19
C ALA A 373 -22.05 -2.91 -13.97
N GLN A 374 -23.08 -3.18 -13.17
CA GLN A 374 -24.10 -2.18 -12.80
C GLN A 374 -23.51 -1.00 -12.00
N LEU A 375 -22.52 -1.28 -11.15
CA LEU A 375 -21.75 -0.26 -10.42
C LEU A 375 -20.87 0.59 -11.35
N ASP A 376 -20.33 0.01 -12.42
CA ASP A 376 -19.51 0.75 -13.40
C ASP A 376 -20.37 1.67 -14.28
N ASP A 377 -21.61 1.28 -14.56
CA ASP A 377 -22.60 2.05 -15.31
C ASP A 377 -23.33 3.13 -14.47
N GLY A 378 -23.00 3.26 -13.18
CA GLY A 378 -23.60 4.25 -12.27
C GLY A 378 -25.07 3.99 -11.90
N ARG A 379 -25.56 2.76 -12.13
CA ARG A 379 -26.96 2.36 -11.84
C ARG A 379 -27.11 1.48 -10.59
N GLY A 380 -26.01 1.11 -9.94
CA GLY A 380 -26.01 0.22 -8.78
C GLY A 380 -26.02 0.97 -7.46
N GLU A 381 -27.12 0.90 -6.71
CA GLU A 381 -27.13 1.09 -5.26
C GLU A 381 -27.09 -0.31 -4.62
N VAL A 382 -25.95 -0.71 -4.04
CA VAL A 382 -25.86 -1.97 -3.30
C VAL A 382 -26.31 -1.71 -1.87
N TYR A 383 -27.55 -2.03 -1.57
CA TYR A 383 -28.06 -2.11 -0.20
C TYR A 383 -27.90 -3.52 0.35
N GLU A 384 -27.61 -3.61 1.66
CA GLU A 384 -27.62 -4.86 2.41
C GLU A 384 -28.97 -5.57 2.24
N THR A 385 -28.98 -6.75 1.65
CA THR A 385 -29.99 -7.76 1.99
C THR A 385 -29.59 -8.34 3.34
N THR A 386 -29.97 -7.67 4.44
CA THR A 386 -29.79 -8.19 5.79
C THR A 386 -30.62 -9.47 5.94
N THR A 387 -29.95 -10.60 6.12
CA THR A 387 -30.56 -11.72 6.83
C THR A 387 -30.94 -11.24 8.23
N GLU A 388 -32.15 -11.60 8.70
CA GLU A 388 -32.65 -11.23 10.03
C GLU A 388 -31.58 -11.50 11.10
N PRO A 389 -31.25 -10.51 11.95
CA PRO A 389 -30.22 -10.72 12.95
C PRO A 389 -30.69 -11.70 14.01
N THR A 390 -29.88 -12.71 14.31
CA THR A 390 -30.16 -13.65 15.41
C THR A 390 -30.10 -12.94 16.77
N ILE A 391 -30.83 -13.43 17.78
CA ILE A 391 -30.83 -12.90 19.16
C ILE A 391 -29.39 -12.74 19.71
N LYS A 392 -28.47 -13.62 19.31
CA LYS A 392 -27.03 -13.52 19.64
C LYS A 392 -26.39 -12.26 19.08
N GLN A 393 -26.67 -11.88 17.84
CA GLN A 393 -26.12 -10.68 17.19
C GLN A 393 -26.69 -9.40 17.80
N MET A 394 -27.97 -9.40 18.18
CA MET A 394 -28.61 -8.27 18.87
C MET A 394 -28.05 -8.07 20.29
N PHE A 395 -27.73 -9.14 21.00
CA PHE A 395 -27.00 -9.08 22.28
C PHE A 395 -25.63 -8.41 22.13
N PHE A 396 -24.88 -8.71 21.06
CA PHE A 396 -23.60 -8.04 20.79
C PHE A 396 -23.77 -6.55 20.45
N GLY A 397 -24.86 -6.17 19.77
CA GLY A 397 -25.20 -4.76 19.55
C GLY A 397 -25.51 -4.01 20.86
N PHE A 398 -26.17 -4.67 21.81
CA PHE A 398 -26.38 -4.13 23.16
C PHE A 398 -25.05 -3.88 23.90
N LEU A 399 -24.10 -4.84 23.85
CA LEU A 399 -22.79 -4.67 24.51
C LEU A 399 -22.06 -3.40 24.07
N GLN A 400 -22.13 -3.06 22.78
CA GLN A 400 -21.48 -1.87 22.22
C GLN A 400 -22.11 -0.54 22.66
N GLN A 401 -23.37 -0.55 23.12
CA GLN A 401 -24.05 0.66 23.56
C GLN A 401 -23.67 1.07 24.98
N PHE A 402 -23.38 0.10 25.85
CA PHE A 402 -23.12 0.32 27.26
C PHE A 402 -21.64 0.24 27.62
N SER A 403 -20.84 -0.46 26.82
CA SER A 403 -19.38 -0.48 26.94
C SER A 403 -18.80 0.43 25.86
N ARG A 404 -18.68 1.73 26.16
CA ARG A 404 -18.19 2.76 25.20
C ARG A 404 -16.76 2.53 24.72
N ASP A 405 -16.01 1.69 25.41
CA ASP A 405 -14.79 1.06 24.93
C ASP A 405 -14.89 -0.41 25.31
N ALA A 406 -14.91 -1.31 24.33
CA ALA A 406 -15.00 -2.74 24.57
C ALA A 406 -13.82 -3.21 25.43
N ASP A 407 -14.00 -3.24 26.74
CA ASP A 407 -13.01 -3.76 27.67
C ASP A 407 -12.87 -5.25 27.34
N LEU A 408 -11.74 -5.62 26.73
CA LEU A 408 -11.40 -6.98 26.29
C LEU A 408 -11.65 -8.03 27.40
N ARG A 409 -11.66 -7.58 28.66
CA ARG A 409 -12.00 -8.35 29.86
C ARG A 409 -13.44 -8.87 29.86
N VAL A 410 -14.44 -8.03 29.59
CA VAL A 410 -15.86 -8.42 29.56
C VAL A 410 -16.11 -9.39 28.42
N PHE A 411 -15.52 -9.14 27.25
CA PHE A 411 -15.64 -10.04 26.10
C PHE A 411 -15.04 -11.43 26.37
N LYS A 412 -13.88 -11.48 27.05
CA LYS A 412 -13.22 -12.74 27.46
C LYS A 412 -13.97 -13.50 28.56
N GLN A 413 -14.75 -12.83 29.41
CA GLN A 413 -15.64 -13.47 30.37
C GLN A 413 -16.87 -14.04 29.67
N LEU A 414 -17.51 -13.26 28.79
CA LEU A 414 -18.68 -13.67 28.02
C LEU A 414 -18.36 -14.80 27.02
N SER A 415 -17.14 -14.86 26.48
CA SER A 415 -16.74 -15.94 25.57
C SER A 415 -16.61 -17.30 26.25
N LYS A 416 -16.43 -17.34 27.58
CA LYS A 416 -16.35 -18.58 28.37
C LYS A 416 -17.73 -19.14 28.73
N ILE A 417 -18.79 -18.35 28.58
CA ILE A 417 -20.15 -18.74 28.94
C ILE A 417 -20.86 -19.27 27.69
N GLY A 418 -21.25 -20.55 27.71
CA GLY A 418 -21.89 -21.21 26.56
C GLY A 418 -23.36 -20.85 26.38
N THR A 419 -24.07 -20.52 27.46
CA THR A 419 -25.51 -20.23 27.45
C THR A 419 -25.80 -18.74 27.30
N LEU A 420 -26.84 -18.39 26.54
CA LEU A 420 -27.25 -16.99 26.37
C LEU A 420 -27.73 -16.38 27.70
N GLU A 421 -28.41 -17.18 28.53
CA GLU A 421 -28.86 -16.77 29.87
C GLU A 421 -27.70 -16.40 30.78
N GLY A 422 -26.64 -17.21 30.79
CA GLY A 422 -25.45 -16.91 31.59
C GLY A 422 -24.74 -15.63 31.12
N LYS A 423 -24.81 -15.30 29.83
CA LYS A 423 -24.24 -14.07 29.27
C LYS A 423 -25.01 -12.83 29.73
N TRP A 424 -26.34 -12.90 29.77
CA TRP A 424 -27.18 -11.82 30.32
C TRP A 424 -26.89 -11.59 31.80
N GLN A 425 -26.78 -12.65 32.59
CA GLN A 425 -26.46 -12.55 34.02
C GLN A 425 -25.06 -11.96 34.27
N CYS A 426 -24.06 -12.39 33.49
CA CYS A 426 -22.71 -11.86 33.57
C CYS A 426 -22.69 -10.35 33.27
N MET A 427 -23.44 -9.91 32.26
CA MET A 427 -23.52 -8.50 31.89
C MET A 427 -24.25 -7.66 32.95
N ALA A 428 -25.33 -8.19 33.54
CA ALA A 428 -26.01 -7.52 34.64
C ALA A 428 -25.05 -7.27 35.82
N ASN A 429 -24.23 -8.27 36.17
CA ASN A 429 -23.21 -8.14 37.21
C ASN A 429 -22.14 -7.08 36.89
N VAL A 430 -21.71 -7.00 35.62
CA VAL A 430 -20.75 -5.97 35.18
C VAL A 430 -21.37 -4.57 35.30
N LEU A 431 -22.62 -4.39 34.86
CA LEU A 431 -23.30 -3.09 34.95
C LEU A 431 -23.54 -2.65 36.40
N ILE A 432 -23.84 -3.59 37.30
CA ILE A 432 -23.96 -3.35 38.75
C ILE A 432 -22.61 -2.89 39.33
N GLN A 433 -21.49 -3.49 38.90
CA GLN A 433 -20.15 -3.10 39.35
C GLN A 433 -19.73 -1.73 38.83
N GLU A 434 -20.07 -1.40 37.58
CA GLU A 434 -19.70 -0.13 36.94
C GLU A 434 -20.57 1.05 37.40
N ASN A 435 -21.77 0.78 37.92
CA ASN A 435 -22.74 1.80 38.35
C ASN A 435 -23.20 1.55 39.80
N PRO A 436 -22.33 1.72 40.81
CA PRO A 436 -22.64 1.43 42.21
C PRO A 436 -23.73 2.34 42.80
N ASP A 437 -24.02 3.48 42.15
CA ASP A 437 -25.02 4.46 42.58
C ASP A 437 -26.46 4.07 42.20
N LEU A 438 -26.64 3.03 41.36
CA LEU A 438 -27.95 2.54 40.92
C LEU A 438 -28.36 1.30 41.70
N SER A 439 -29.66 1.12 41.95
CA SER A 439 -30.12 -0.07 42.67
C SER A 439 -29.93 -1.33 41.82
N GLN A 440 -29.51 -2.42 42.48
CA GLN A 440 -29.34 -3.72 41.84
C GLN A 440 -30.65 -4.23 41.22
N GLU A 441 -31.80 -3.91 41.83
CA GLU A 441 -33.12 -4.25 41.33
C GLU A 441 -33.43 -3.52 40.02
N ASP A 442 -33.10 -2.23 39.92
CA ASP A 442 -33.35 -1.42 38.73
C ASP A 442 -32.50 -1.89 37.53
N ILE A 443 -31.22 -2.18 37.76
CA ILE A 443 -30.34 -2.70 36.71
C ILE A 443 -30.82 -4.08 36.23
N THR A 444 -31.24 -4.94 37.16
CA THR A 444 -31.77 -6.27 36.82
C THR A 444 -33.08 -6.17 36.04
N ALA A 445 -34.01 -5.31 36.48
CA ALA A 445 -35.26 -5.05 35.80
C ALA A 445 -35.05 -4.47 34.39
N PHE A 446 -34.11 -3.54 34.24
CA PHE A 446 -33.71 -2.99 32.95
C PHE A 446 -33.19 -4.07 32.00
N MET A 447 -32.30 -4.94 32.47
CA MET A 447 -31.74 -6.03 31.68
C MET A 447 -32.81 -7.04 31.24
N MET A 448 -33.73 -7.41 32.14
CA MET A 448 -34.85 -8.30 31.82
C MET A 448 -35.82 -7.68 30.82
N SER A 449 -36.14 -6.39 30.97
CA SER A 449 -36.98 -5.65 30.03
C SER A 449 -36.35 -5.60 28.63
N TYR A 450 -35.05 -5.36 28.55
CA TYR A 450 -34.32 -5.33 27.29
C TYR A 450 -34.27 -6.71 26.61
N LYS A 451 -34.00 -7.77 27.38
CA LYS A 451 -34.03 -9.16 26.90
C LYS A 451 -35.41 -9.51 26.34
N ALA A 452 -36.48 -9.22 27.09
CA ALA A 452 -37.85 -9.45 26.65
C ALA A 452 -38.16 -8.67 25.36
N ARG A 453 -37.69 -7.42 25.24
CA ARG A 453 -37.84 -6.62 24.02
C ARG A 453 -37.15 -7.26 22.81
N LEU A 454 -35.95 -7.82 22.98
CA LEU A 454 -35.25 -8.53 21.91
C LEU A 454 -35.94 -9.84 21.53
N GLU A 455 -36.47 -10.58 22.49
CA GLU A 455 -37.26 -11.80 22.24
C GLU A 455 -38.56 -11.48 21.51
N CYS A 456 -39.23 -10.37 21.87
CA CYS A 456 -40.39 -9.87 21.13
C CYS A 456 -40.03 -9.49 19.69
N TYR A 457 -38.90 -8.81 19.48
CA TYR A 457 -38.42 -8.45 18.14
C TYR A 457 -38.10 -9.69 17.30
N ALA A 458 -37.40 -10.68 17.87
CA ALA A 458 -37.03 -11.90 17.16
C ALA A 458 -38.24 -12.76 16.75
N ASN A 459 -39.36 -12.62 17.47
CA ASN A 459 -40.63 -13.30 17.17
C ASN A 459 -41.65 -12.35 16.52
N TYR A 460 -41.24 -11.13 16.15
CA TYR A 460 -42.13 -10.14 15.57
C TYR A 460 -42.46 -10.53 14.12
N ALA A 461 -43.74 -10.79 13.87
CA ALA A 461 -44.27 -10.97 12.53
C ALA A 461 -45.26 -9.84 12.23
N VAL A 462 -45.15 -9.26 11.03
CA VAL A 462 -46.01 -8.18 10.58
C VAL A 462 -47.43 -8.72 10.40
N ALA A 463 -48.37 -8.28 11.24
CA ALA A 463 -49.78 -8.70 11.17
C ALA A 463 -50.54 -8.06 10.00
N GLY A 464 -50.03 -6.97 9.43
CA GLY A 464 -50.62 -6.24 8.31
C GLY A 464 -49.86 -4.93 8.03
N LYS A 465 -50.07 -4.33 6.86
CA LYS A 465 -49.44 -3.05 6.52
C LYS A 465 -50.20 -1.86 7.11
N VAL A 466 -49.47 -0.86 7.55
CA VAL A 466 -50.01 0.42 8.02
C VAL A 466 -50.42 1.26 6.81
N ARG A 467 -51.70 1.65 6.76
CA ARG A 467 -52.29 2.43 5.66
C ARG A 467 -52.16 3.96 5.83
N SER A 468 -51.72 4.38 7.01
CA SER A 468 -51.58 5.78 7.38
C SER A 468 -50.30 6.38 6.79
N LYS A 469 -50.31 7.68 6.48
CA LYS A 469 -49.08 8.41 6.16
C LYS A 469 -48.17 8.40 7.40
N MET A 470 -46.95 7.88 7.25
CA MET A 470 -45.97 7.77 8.32
C MET A 470 -44.83 8.77 8.14
N VAL A 471 -44.46 9.45 9.22
CA VAL A 471 -43.30 10.33 9.27
C VAL A 471 -42.31 9.81 10.31
N LEU A 472 -41.09 9.52 9.88
CA LEU A 472 -39.99 9.10 10.73
C LEU A 472 -39.12 10.30 11.10
N LEU A 473 -38.98 10.55 12.41
CA LEU A 473 -38.03 11.51 12.95
C LEU A 473 -36.71 10.81 13.28
N LYS A 474 -35.62 11.21 12.62
CA LYS A 474 -34.32 10.53 12.72
C LYS A 474 -33.23 11.47 13.20
N ALA A 475 -32.45 11.06 14.20
CA ALA A 475 -31.27 11.81 14.64
C ALA A 475 -30.06 11.51 13.73
N ARG A 476 -29.31 12.55 13.32
CA ARG A 476 -28.17 12.42 12.40
C ARG A 476 -26.94 11.80 13.06
N GLN A 477 -26.75 12.02 14.36
CA GLN A 477 -25.66 11.45 15.16
C GLN A 477 -26.18 10.29 16.01
N SER A 478 -26.43 9.15 15.38
CA SER A 478 -26.73 7.89 16.09
C SER A 478 -25.64 6.87 15.79
N GLY A 479 -25.07 6.28 16.85
CA GLY A 479 -24.00 5.29 16.75
C GLY A 479 -24.40 4.03 15.97
N MET A 480 -25.72 3.78 15.84
CA MET A 480 -26.29 2.66 15.10
C MET A 480 -26.96 3.03 13.77
N ALA A 481 -27.11 4.33 13.45
CA ALA A 481 -27.69 4.78 12.18
C ALA A 481 -26.88 4.38 10.94
N LYS A 482 -25.65 3.89 11.13
CA LYS A 482 -24.78 3.40 10.05
C LYS A 482 -24.98 1.92 9.71
N ALA A 483 -25.71 1.16 10.53
CA ALA A 483 -25.83 -0.30 10.43
C ALA A 483 -27.28 -0.80 10.26
N THR A 484 -28.21 0.09 9.92
CA THR A 484 -29.63 -0.22 9.71
C THR A 484 -30.13 0.52 8.46
N ALA A 485 -31.15 -0.03 7.79
CA ALA A 485 -31.79 0.60 6.64
C ALA A 485 -32.13 2.08 6.93
N PHE A 486 -32.10 2.94 5.91
CA PHE A 486 -32.21 4.39 6.09
C PHE A 486 -33.50 4.81 6.83
N ASP A 487 -34.57 4.04 6.65
CA ASP A 487 -35.90 4.17 7.24
C ASP A 487 -36.20 3.16 8.37
N TYR A 488 -35.18 2.41 8.84
CA TYR A 488 -35.32 1.30 9.78
C TYR A 488 -36.28 0.17 9.34
N GLY A 489 -36.49 0.01 8.02
CA GLY A 489 -37.41 -1.01 7.48
C GLY A 489 -38.89 -0.62 7.55
N LEU A 490 -39.21 0.65 7.87
CA LEU A 490 -40.59 1.11 7.97
C LEU A 490 -41.34 1.06 6.63
N ASN A 491 -40.67 1.22 5.49
CA ASN A 491 -41.33 1.11 4.18
C ASN A 491 -41.81 -0.32 3.89
N GLU A 492 -41.25 -1.35 4.51
CA GLU A 492 -41.70 -2.75 4.32
C GLU A 492 -43.07 -2.99 4.97
N ILE A 493 -43.38 -2.21 6.00
CA ILE A 493 -44.61 -2.33 6.80
C ILE A 493 -45.64 -1.21 6.53
N CYS A 494 -45.33 -0.24 5.67
CA CYS A 494 -46.25 0.83 5.27
C CYS A 494 -46.72 0.65 3.82
N GLU A 495 -47.97 1.01 3.51
CA GLU A 495 -48.47 1.05 2.12
C GLU A 495 -48.00 2.32 1.37
N THR A 496 -47.79 3.41 2.10
CA THR A 496 -47.29 4.68 1.56
C THR A 496 -45.82 4.89 1.94
N PRO A 497 -44.99 5.53 1.07
CA PRO A 497 -43.61 5.86 1.39
C PRO A 497 -43.49 6.66 2.70
N VAL A 498 -42.55 6.26 3.55
CA VAL A 498 -42.27 6.90 4.83
C VAL A 498 -41.51 8.20 4.58
N GLU A 499 -42.05 9.31 5.07
CA GLU A 499 -41.39 10.62 5.02
C GLU A 499 -40.36 10.70 6.15
N ILE A 500 -39.10 11.05 5.85
CA ILE A 500 -38.02 11.02 6.83
C ILE A 500 -37.54 12.45 7.08
N ILE A 501 -37.59 12.88 8.35
CA ILE A 501 -37.11 14.18 8.80
C ILE A 501 -35.88 13.95 9.67
N GLU A 502 -34.71 14.35 9.15
CA GLU A 502 -33.46 14.27 9.90
C GLU A 502 -33.28 15.51 10.80
N ILE A 503 -32.93 15.27 12.06
CA ILE A 503 -32.63 16.29 13.06
C ILE A 503 -31.14 16.23 13.39
N GLU A 504 -30.47 17.39 13.35
CA GLU A 504 -29.06 17.49 13.75
C GLU A 504 -28.87 17.21 15.24
N GLY A 505 -27.89 16.35 15.55
CA GLY A 505 -27.56 15.92 16.91
C GLY A 505 -27.94 14.46 17.18
N GLY A 506 -27.91 14.07 18.45
CA GLY A 506 -28.27 12.72 18.91
C GLY A 506 -29.73 12.60 19.37
N HIS A 507 -30.13 11.41 19.82
CA HIS A 507 -31.52 11.19 20.27
C HIS A 507 -31.91 12.02 21.52
N TYR A 508 -30.96 12.52 22.31
CA TYR A 508 -31.23 13.45 23.41
C TYR A 508 -31.67 14.84 22.93
N CYS A 509 -31.37 15.21 21.68
CA CYS A 509 -31.80 16.47 21.08
C CYS A 509 -33.32 16.56 20.87
N PHE A 510 -34.03 15.42 20.92
CA PHE A 510 -35.50 15.40 20.93
C PHE A 510 -36.10 15.92 22.26
N TYR A 511 -35.32 15.93 23.34
CA TYR A 511 -35.77 16.28 24.70
C TYR A 511 -35.18 17.60 25.22
N GLU A 512 -33.94 17.95 24.85
CA GLU A 512 -33.18 19.03 25.52
C GLU A 512 -33.27 20.43 24.88
N LYS A 513 -33.88 20.63 23.71
CA LYS A 513 -33.96 21.95 23.06
C LYS A 513 -35.36 22.59 23.11
N PRO A 514 -35.49 23.89 23.49
CA PRO A 514 -36.73 24.63 23.37
C PRO A 514 -37.06 25.01 21.91
N LEU A 515 -38.26 24.60 21.46
CA LEU A 515 -39.26 25.36 20.70
C LEU A 515 -39.02 25.99 19.31
N GLU A 516 -37.88 25.85 18.63
CA GLU A 516 -37.80 26.29 17.20
C GLU A 516 -37.86 25.15 16.17
N LEU A 517 -37.57 23.89 16.57
CA LEU A 517 -37.64 22.68 15.73
C LEU A 517 -38.13 21.44 16.51
N GLY A 518 -38.85 21.63 17.61
CA GLY A 518 -39.28 20.54 18.50
C GLY A 518 -40.37 19.65 17.89
N ILE A 519 -40.51 18.44 18.46
CA ILE A 519 -41.58 17.47 18.15
C ILE A 519 -42.97 18.13 17.96
N PRO A 520 -43.41 19.11 18.79
CA PRO A 520 -44.70 19.78 18.59
C PRO A 520 -44.83 20.55 17.27
N THR A 521 -43.77 21.24 16.82
CA THR A 521 -43.76 22.00 15.56
C THR A 521 -43.82 21.07 14.36
N ILE A 522 -43.12 19.93 14.44
CA ILE A 522 -43.10 18.92 13.37
C ILE A 522 -44.45 18.18 13.31
N ILE A 523 -45.04 17.81 14.45
CA ILE A 523 -46.38 17.25 14.51
C ILE A 523 -47.41 18.23 13.92
N ASN A 524 -47.38 19.50 14.32
CA ASN A 524 -48.32 20.50 13.80
C ASN A 524 -48.17 20.73 12.28
N LYS A 525 -46.93 20.78 11.77
CA LYS A 525 -46.65 20.93 10.33
C LYS A 525 -47.11 19.70 9.53
N THR A 526 -46.95 18.51 10.11
CA THR A 526 -47.37 17.24 9.49
C THR A 526 -48.89 17.14 9.46
N LEU A 527 -49.58 17.51 10.54
CA LEU A 527 -51.05 17.53 10.61
C LEU A 527 -51.67 18.55 9.63
N GLN A 528 -51.09 19.75 9.49
CA GLN A 528 -51.55 20.75 8.51
C GLN A 528 -51.41 20.29 7.04
N GLN A 529 -50.40 19.47 6.72
CA GLN A 529 -50.27 18.87 5.38
C GLN A 529 -51.30 17.76 5.11
N VAL A 530 -51.80 17.10 6.15
CA VAL A 530 -52.88 16.09 6.00
C VAL A 530 -54.23 16.77 5.78
N GLU A 531 -54.52 17.89 6.45
CA GLU A 531 -55.77 18.66 6.21
C GLU A 531 -55.82 19.28 4.81
N SER A 532 -54.70 19.79 4.31
CA SER A 532 -54.63 20.36 2.95
C SER A 532 -54.76 19.33 1.82
N SER A 533 -54.49 18.05 2.09
CA SER A 533 -54.66 16.97 1.10
C SER A 533 -56.06 16.35 1.10
N VAL A 534 -56.86 16.55 2.15
CA VAL A 534 -58.30 16.19 2.18
C VAL A 534 -59.13 17.22 1.41
N HIS A 535 -58.74 18.49 1.39
CA HIS A 535 -59.46 19.53 0.64
C HIS A 535 -59.26 19.50 -0.88
N THR A 536 -58.31 18.71 -1.39
CA THR A 536 -58.10 18.53 -2.85
C THR A 536 -58.80 17.29 -3.43
N LYS A 537 -59.56 16.55 -2.60
CA LYS A 537 -60.37 15.38 -3.02
C LYS A 537 -61.83 15.47 -2.55
N LEU A 538 -62.44 16.65 -2.65
CA LEU A 538 -63.89 16.83 -2.65
C LEU A 538 -64.37 17.25 -4.05
#